data_AF-A0A7D6ZQC3-F1
#
_entry.id   AF-A0A7D6ZQC3-F1
#
_cell.length_a   1.000
_cell.length_b   1.000
_cell.length_c   1.000
_cell.angle_alpha   90.00
_cell.angle_beta   90.00
_cell.angle_gamma   90.00
#
_symmetry.space_group_name_H-M   'P 1'
#
loop_
_entity.id
_entity.type
_entity.pdbx_description
1 polymer ?
#
loop_
_entity_poly.entity_id
_entity_poly.type
_entity_poly.pdbx_seq_one_letter_code
_entity_poly.pdbx_strand_id
1 'polypeptide(L)'
;MPAYGFAHLRSRRPHPDILEYIERVQATLDPFHGRFVIHGPPAEVVEGNWPGSMVLIEFPDMTAAREWYHSPAYREIIHLRTDHIDGDLLLIEGVPPDYDPAARAAKLRTEAEYH
;
A
#
# COMPACT_ATOMS: atom_id res chain seq x y z
N MET A 1 -8.50 13.79 -1.09
CA MET A 1 -7.81 13.17 0.06
C MET A 1 -6.78 12.23 -0.50
N PRO A 2 -5.53 12.24 -0.05
CA PRO A 2 -4.53 11.30 -0.55
C PRO A 2 -5.00 9.87 -0.32
N ALA A 3 -4.61 8.97 -1.20
CA ALA A 3 -4.82 7.54 -1.04
C ALA A 3 -3.50 6.81 -1.01
N TYR A 4 -3.51 5.62 -0.44
CA TYR A 4 -2.32 4.84 -0.20
C TYR A 4 -2.47 3.42 -0.72
N GLY A 5 -1.48 2.96 -1.45
CA GLY A 5 -1.21 1.55 -1.68
C GLY A 5 -0.33 1.03 -0.55
N PHE A 6 -0.90 0.26 0.37
CA PHE A 6 -0.18 -0.36 1.47
C PHE A 6 0.03 -1.84 1.17
N ALA A 7 1.28 -2.26 1.03
CA ALA A 7 1.65 -3.65 0.82
C ALA A 7 2.38 -4.22 2.04
N HIS A 8 1.85 -5.30 2.61
CA HIS A 8 2.54 -6.11 3.60
C HIS A 8 3.07 -7.37 2.94
N LEU A 9 4.38 -7.43 2.72
CA LEU A 9 5.05 -8.50 1.98
C LEU A 9 5.72 -9.47 2.94
N ARG A 10 5.29 -10.73 2.90
CA ARG A 10 5.75 -11.84 3.74
C ARG A 10 6.55 -12.80 2.87
N SER A 11 7.70 -13.26 3.36
CA SER A 11 8.59 -14.19 2.65
C SER A 11 9.18 -13.62 1.35
N ARG A 12 10.40 -13.07 1.42
CA ARG A 12 11.20 -12.70 0.23
C ARG A 12 12.31 -13.72 0.05
N ARG A 13 12.21 -14.54 -1.00
CA ARG A 13 13.39 -15.20 -1.56
C ARG A 13 13.90 -14.34 -2.71
N PRO A 14 15.22 -14.12 -2.86
CA PRO A 14 15.74 -13.46 -4.04
C PRO A 14 15.32 -14.22 -5.31
N HIS A 15 14.69 -13.51 -6.25
CA HIS A 15 14.28 -14.06 -7.55
C HIS A 15 14.47 -12.97 -8.63
N PRO A 16 15.00 -13.31 -9.83
CA PRO A 16 15.20 -12.34 -10.92
C PRO A 16 13.93 -11.54 -11.27
N ASP A 17 12.77 -12.19 -11.33
CA ASP A 17 11.49 -11.54 -11.63
C ASP A 17 11.15 -10.42 -10.62
N ILE A 18 11.51 -10.59 -9.34
CA ILE A 18 11.30 -9.55 -8.33
C ILE A 18 12.17 -8.33 -8.64
N LEU A 19 13.40 -8.53 -9.12
CA LEU A 19 14.28 -7.43 -9.52
C LEU A 19 13.72 -6.70 -10.74
N GLU A 20 13.27 -7.45 -11.75
CA GLU A 20 12.62 -6.88 -12.93
C GLU A 20 11.36 -6.09 -12.54
N TYR A 21 10.54 -6.61 -11.63
CA TYR A 21 9.38 -5.88 -11.11
C TYR A 21 9.80 -4.53 -10.47
N ILE A 22 10.83 -4.54 -9.63
CA ILE A 22 11.32 -3.32 -8.96
C ILE A 22 11.84 -2.30 -9.98
N GLU A 23 12.51 -2.75 -11.05
CA GLU A 23 13.01 -1.89 -12.12
C GLU A 23 11.87 -1.25 -12.94
N ARG A 24 10.77 -1.99 -13.14
CA ARG A 24 9.65 -1.56 -14.02
C ARG A 24 8.55 -0.80 -13.29
N VAL A 25 8.33 -1.05 -12.00
CA VAL A 25 7.14 -0.58 -11.29
C VAL A 25 6.99 0.94 -11.26
N GLN A 26 8.09 1.70 -11.14
CA GLN A 26 8.02 3.17 -11.09
C GLN A 26 7.42 3.76 -12.36
N ALA A 27 7.79 3.26 -13.54
CA ALA A 27 7.24 3.73 -14.81
C ALA A 27 5.73 3.50 -14.93
N THR A 28 5.18 2.51 -14.21
CA THR A 28 3.72 2.28 -14.15
C THR A 28 3.01 3.26 -13.23
N LEU A 29 3.71 3.79 -12.22
CA LEU A 29 3.19 4.70 -11.20
C LEU A 29 3.17 6.16 -11.66
N ASP A 30 4.19 6.57 -12.42
CA ASP A 30 4.40 7.97 -12.84
C ASP A 30 3.15 8.62 -13.48
N PRO A 31 2.39 7.96 -14.38
CA PRO A 31 1.19 8.55 -14.99
C PRO A 31 0.06 8.85 -14.00
N PHE A 32 0.07 8.19 -12.84
CA PHE A 32 -0.96 8.31 -11.80
C PHE A 32 -0.46 9.10 -10.59
N HIS A 33 0.69 9.76 -10.73
CA HIS A 33 1.37 10.50 -9.66
C HIS A 33 1.66 9.64 -8.42
N GLY A 34 1.81 8.33 -8.63
CA GLY A 34 2.13 7.37 -7.57
C GLY A 34 3.57 7.51 -7.09
N ARG A 35 3.78 7.61 -5.78
CA ARG A 35 5.11 7.82 -5.19
C ARG A 35 5.37 6.85 -4.04
N PHE A 36 6.54 6.22 -4.03
CA PHE A 36 6.99 5.47 -2.86
C PHE A 36 7.23 6.41 -1.67
N VAL A 37 6.59 6.09 -0.55
CA VAL A 37 6.81 6.72 0.77
C VAL A 37 7.65 5.80 1.65
N ILE A 38 7.39 4.48 1.58
CA ILE A 38 8.15 3.46 2.30
C ILE A 38 8.44 2.31 1.32
N HIS A 39 9.66 1.78 1.34
CA HIS A 39 10.06 0.65 0.49
C HIS A 39 11.01 -0.32 1.20
N GLY A 40 10.48 -1.09 2.14
CA GLY A 40 11.21 -2.14 2.85
C GLY A 40 12.02 -1.68 4.07
N PRO A 41 12.81 -2.58 4.68
CA PRO A 41 13.57 -2.34 5.91
C PRO A 41 14.67 -1.27 5.76
N PRO A 42 15.22 -0.75 6.90
CA PRO A 42 14.99 -1.18 8.29
C PRO A 42 13.73 -0.59 8.94
N ALA A 43 13.08 -1.37 9.82
CA ALA A 43 11.99 -0.92 10.68
C ALA A 43 12.31 -1.29 12.13
N GLU A 44 12.06 -0.37 13.07
CA GLU A 44 12.11 -0.64 14.50
C GLU A 44 10.72 -1.09 14.96
N VAL A 45 10.64 -2.32 15.50
CA VAL A 45 9.38 -2.84 16.04
C VAL A 45 9.30 -2.45 17.51
N VAL A 46 8.55 -1.37 17.79
CA VAL A 46 8.38 -0.83 19.14
C VAL A 46 7.37 -1.65 19.96
N GLU A 47 6.32 -2.17 19.33
CA GLU A 47 5.30 -3.01 19.96
C GLU A 47 4.89 -4.18 19.04
N GLY A 48 4.66 -5.36 19.63
CA GLY A 48 4.18 -6.54 18.91
C GLY A 48 5.26 -7.29 18.12
N ASN A 49 4.86 -7.93 17.02
CA ASN A 49 5.75 -8.67 16.13
C ASN A 49 5.42 -8.34 14.67
N TRP A 50 6.43 -7.91 13.90
CA TRP A 50 6.28 -7.53 12.50
C TRP A 50 7.05 -8.47 11.57
N PRO A 51 6.39 -9.48 10.97
CA PRO A 51 7.05 -10.35 10.00
C PRO A 51 7.13 -9.66 8.63
N GLY A 52 8.26 -9.79 7.94
CA GLY A 52 8.40 -9.36 6.54
C GLY A 52 8.72 -7.87 6.36
N SER A 53 8.15 -7.26 5.31
CA SER A 53 8.46 -5.88 4.91
C SER A 53 7.22 -5.11 4.48
N MET A 54 7.30 -3.78 4.52
CA MET A 54 6.21 -2.87 4.14
C MET A 54 6.60 -2.06 2.90
N VAL A 55 5.65 -1.86 1.99
CA VAL A 55 5.73 -0.83 0.94
C VAL A 55 4.52 0.08 1.09
N LEU A 56 4.76 1.39 1.07
CA LEU A 56 3.72 2.41 1.09
C LEU A 56 3.89 3.28 -0.14
N ILE A 57 2.83 3.40 -0.93
CA ILE A 57 2.77 4.25 -2.12
C ILE A 57 1.67 5.28 -1.90
N GLU A 58 1.97 6.56 -2.10
CA GLU A 58 1.00 7.65 -2.03
C GLU A 58 0.49 8.01 -3.44
N PHE A 59 -0.80 8.29 -3.51
CA PHE A 59 -1.53 8.77 -4.68
C PHE A 59 -2.30 10.05 -4.32
N PRO A 60 -2.60 10.92 -5.30
CA PRO A 60 -3.38 12.13 -5.05
C PRO A 60 -4.80 11.84 -4.52
N ASP A 61 -5.40 10.73 -4.96
CA ASP A 61 -6.68 10.22 -4.50
C ASP A 61 -6.90 8.73 -4.82
N MET A 62 -8.03 8.20 -4.34
CA MET A 62 -8.41 6.80 -4.51
C MET A 62 -8.69 6.41 -5.97
N THR A 63 -9.11 7.37 -6.80
CA THR A 63 -9.34 7.13 -8.23
C THR A 63 -8.01 6.84 -8.90
N ALA A 64 -7.01 7.70 -8.71
CA ALA A 64 -5.67 7.50 -9.27
C ALA A 64 -5.04 6.17 -8.81
N ALA A 65 -5.20 5.81 -7.53
CA ALA A 65 -4.71 4.54 -7.00
C ALA A 65 -5.36 3.31 -7.68
N ARG A 66 -6.68 3.36 -7.90
CA ARG A 66 -7.42 2.28 -8.58
C ARG A 66 -7.06 2.20 -10.06
N GLU A 67 -6.97 3.34 -10.74
CA GLU A 67 -6.61 3.40 -12.15
C GLU A 67 -5.20 2.87 -12.38
N TRP A 68 -4.23 3.19 -11.51
CA TRP A 68 -2.91 2.58 -11.53
C TRP A 68 -3.00 1.05 -11.40
N TYR A 69 -3.69 0.56 -10.37
CA TYR A 69 -3.78 -0.88 -10.11
C TYR A 69 -4.43 -1.66 -11.26
N HIS A 70 -5.40 -1.05 -11.94
CA HIS A 70 -6.09 -1.65 -13.09
C HIS A 70 -5.44 -1.33 -14.44
N SER A 71 -4.38 -0.52 -14.46
CA SER A 71 -3.71 -0.10 -15.69
C SER A 71 -3.11 -1.29 -16.45
N PRO A 72 -3.12 -1.29 -17.79
CA PRO A 72 -2.48 -2.34 -18.58
C PRO A 72 -1.00 -2.51 -18.24
N ALA A 73 -0.28 -1.41 -18.05
CA ALA A 73 1.15 -1.43 -17.75
C ALA A 73 1.46 -2.10 -16.39
N TYR A 74 0.70 -1.81 -15.34
CA TYR A 74 0.90 -2.46 -14.04
C TYR A 74 0.45 -3.93 -14.05
N ARG A 75 -0.67 -4.24 -14.72
CA ARG A 75 -1.17 -5.62 -14.87
C ARG A 75 -0.18 -6.51 -15.61
N GLU A 76 0.62 -5.97 -16.53
CA GLU A 76 1.66 -6.72 -17.22
C GLU A 76 2.74 -7.23 -16.28
N ILE A 77 3.10 -6.46 -15.25
CA ILE A 77 4.25 -6.76 -14.39
C ILE A 77 3.89 -7.36 -13.03
N ILE A 78 2.62 -7.28 -12.61
CA ILE A 78 2.24 -7.65 -11.23
C ILE A 78 2.59 -9.10 -10.87
N HIS A 79 2.49 -10.02 -11.83
CA HIS A 79 2.79 -11.45 -11.64
C HIS A 79 4.25 -11.71 -11.24
N LEU A 80 5.20 -10.92 -11.79
CA LEU A 80 6.62 -10.97 -11.43
C LEU A 80 6.87 -10.80 -9.92
N ARG A 81 5.96 -10.12 -9.22
CA ARG A 81 5.97 -10.01 -7.76
C ARG A 81 5.09 -11.07 -7.09
N THR A 82 3.83 -11.21 -7.52
CA THR A 82 2.84 -12.01 -6.79
C THR A 82 3.10 -13.51 -6.83
N ASP A 83 3.82 -13.98 -7.85
CA ASP A 83 4.14 -15.40 -7.99
C ASP A 83 5.27 -15.83 -7.04
N HIS A 84 6.05 -14.86 -6.52
CA HIS A 84 7.26 -15.10 -5.74
C HIS A 84 7.25 -14.50 -4.32
N ILE A 85 6.29 -13.62 -4.02
CA ILE A 85 6.16 -12.95 -2.72
C ILE A 85 4.71 -13.02 -2.25
N ASP A 86 4.49 -13.73 -1.14
CA ASP A 86 3.20 -13.70 -0.44
C ASP A 86 2.98 -12.33 0.18
N GLY A 87 1.75 -11.82 0.14
CA GLY A 87 1.47 -10.56 0.81
C GLY A 87 0.08 -10.02 0.54
N ASP A 88 -0.28 -9.03 1.34
CA ASP A 88 -1.51 -8.27 1.14
C ASP A 88 -1.16 -6.94 0.50
N LEU A 89 -2.03 -6.46 -0.40
CA LEU A 89 -2.02 -5.10 -0.89
C LEU A 89 -3.44 -4.54 -0.74
N LEU A 90 -3.54 -3.39 -0.09
CA LEU A 90 -4.78 -2.65 0.06
C LEU A 90 -4.63 -1.25 -0.48
N LEU A 91 -5.67 -0.77 -1.16
CA LEU A 91 -5.84 0.64 -1.49
C LEU A 91 -6.75 1.24 -0.43
N ILE A 92 -6.25 2.25 0.29
CA ILE A 92 -6.96 2.87 1.40
C ILE A 92 -6.89 4.40 1.32
N GLU A 93 -7.97 5.07 1.70
CA GLU A 93 -7.95 6.52 1.81
C GLU A 93 -7.17 6.95 3.05
N GLY A 94 -6.46 8.07 2.92
CA GLY A 94 -5.87 8.75 4.06
C GLY A 94 -6.93 9.39 4.96
N VAL A 95 -6.43 10.19 5.91
CA VAL A 95 -7.25 11.08 6.73
C VAL A 95 -6.85 12.54 6.44
N PRO A 96 -7.71 13.53 6.66
CA PRO A 96 -7.31 14.91 6.45
C PRO A 96 -6.33 15.39 7.54
N PRO A 97 -5.59 16.50 7.32
CA PRO A 97 -4.62 17.01 8.29
C PRO A 97 -5.21 17.37 9.67
N ASP A 98 -6.50 17.65 9.73
CA ASP A 98 -7.28 17.99 10.92
C ASP A 98 -8.04 16.78 11.51
N TYR A 99 -7.63 15.55 11.16
CA TYR A 99 -8.22 14.33 11.69
C TYR A 99 -8.22 14.31 13.22
N ASP A 100 -9.41 14.12 13.81
CA ASP A 100 -9.60 14.02 15.25
C ASP A 100 -9.94 12.57 15.68
N PRO A 101 -9.02 11.87 16.36
CA PRO A 101 -9.28 10.55 16.92
C PRO A 101 -10.45 10.51 17.92
N ALA A 102 -10.70 11.59 18.67
CA ALA A 102 -11.80 11.65 19.63
C ALA A 102 -13.16 11.66 18.93
N ALA A 103 -13.31 12.46 17.87
CA ALA A 103 -14.48 12.43 17.00
C ALA A 103 -14.70 11.04 16.38
N ARG A 104 -13.64 10.35 15.93
CA ARG A 104 -13.76 8.98 15.41
C ARG A 104 -14.29 8.02 16.48
N ALA A 105 -13.77 8.10 17.70
CA ALA A 105 -14.22 7.27 18.82
C ALA A 105 -15.68 7.53 19.19
N ALA A 106 -16.13 8.79 19.19
CA ALA A 106 -17.53 9.13 19.43
C ALA A 106 -18.46 8.47 18.40
N LYS A 107 -18.11 8.57 17.12
CA LYS A 107 -18.87 7.91 16.03
C LYS A 107 -18.98 6.39 16.21
N LEU A 108 -17.87 5.72 16.55
CA LEU A 108 -17.86 4.27 16.74
C LEU A 108 -18.73 3.82 17.92
N ARG A 109 -18.77 4.58 19.01
CA ARG A 109 -19.65 4.27 20.15
C ARG A 109 -21.12 4.35 19.75
N THR A 110 -21.50 5.41 19.03
CA THR A 110 -22.85 5.55 18.50
C THR A 110 -23.23 4.38 17.59
N GLU A 111 -22.35 3.97 16.66
CA GLU A 111 -22.61 2.82 15.78
C GLU A 111 -22.79 1.50 16.56
N ALA A 112 -22.03 1.30 17.64
CA ALA A 112 -22.15 0.10 18.48
C ALA A 112 -23.42 0.07 19.35
N GLU A 113 -23.98 1.23 19.71
CA GLU A 113 -25.24 1.33 20.47
C GLU A 113 -26.49 1.00 19.63
N TYR A 114 -26.37 1.03 18.30
CA TYR A 114 -27.45 0.70 17.36
C TYR A 114 -27.40 -0.76 16.85
N HIS A 115 -26.50 -1.59 17.39
CA HIS A 115 -26.35 -3.02 17.08
C HIS A 115 -26.52 -3.88 18.33
#